data_AF-A0A1H8A3A9-F1
#
_entry.id   AF-A0A1H8A3A9-F1
#
_cell.length_a   1.000
_cell.length_b   1.000
_cell.length_c   1.000
_cell.angle_alpha   90.00
_cell.angle_beta   90.00
_cell.angle_gamma   90.00
#
_symmetry.space_group_name_H-M   'P 1'
#
loop_
_entity.id
_entity.type
_entity.pdbx_description
1 polymer ?
#
loop_
_entity_poly.entity_id
_entity_poly.type
_entity_poly.pdbx_seq_one_letter_code
_entity_poly.pdbx_strand_id
1 'polypeptide(L)' 'MLITLSDPMRRDIETAVRLEAGQSRVVDVFGVAEDVQRRFIDENVALEDIAAAVARLATQSGCALELDRGELSEV' A
#
# COMPACT_ATOMS: atom_id res chain seq x y z
N MET A 1 -6.81 -9.96 -13.75
CA MET A 1 -8.09 -9.29 -13.47
C MET A 1 -7.73 -8.12 -12.56
N LEU A 2 -7.82 -6.87 -13.02
CA LEU A 2 -7.59 -5.73 -12.11
C LEU A 2 -8.84 -5.63 -11.24
N ILE A 3 -8.74 -5.95 -9.95
CA ILE A 3 -9.82 -5.59 -9.03
C ILE A 3 -9.97 -4.07 -9.08
N THR A 4 -11.18 -3.62 -9.40
CA THR A 4 -11.50 -2.20 -9.41
C THR A 4 -11.62 -1.74 -7.97
N LEU A 5 -10.52 -1.29 -7.38
CA LEU A 5 -10.54 -0.60 -6.09
C LEU A 5 -11.51 0.58 -6.17
N SER A 6 -12.28 0.79 -5.13
CA SER A 6 -13.20 1.93 -5.04
C SER A 6 -12.44 3.25 -5.08
N ASP A 7 -13.07 4.30 -5.59
CA ASP A 7 -12.51 5.66 -5.57
C ASP A 7 -12.04 6.12 -4.17
N PRO A 8 -12.80 5.91 -3.07
CA PRO A 8 -12.31 6.26 -1.73
C PRO A 8 -11.06 5.46 -1.33
N MET A 9 -11.01 4.15 -1.62
CA MET A 9 -9.84 3.33 -1.33
C MET A 9 -8.60 3.79 -2.12
N ARG A 10 -8.75 4.14 -3.40
CA ARG A 10 -7.62 4.66 -4.20
C ARG A 10 -7.08 5.98 -3.67
N ARG A 11 -7.96 6.90 -3.23
CA ARG A 11 -7.54 8.18 -2.65
C ARG A 11 -6.82 7.98 -1.33
N ASP A 12 -7.26 7.02 -0.53
CA ASP A 12 -6.63 6.65 0.73
C ASP A 12 -5.22 6.07 0.50
N ILE A 13 -5.07 5.14 -0.45
CA ILE A 13 -3.77 4.62 -0.90
C ILE A 13 -2.86 5.76 -1.39
N GLU A 14 -3.38 6.68 -2.22
CA GLU A 14 -2.59 7.82 -2.70
C GLU A 14 -2.06 8.70 -1.56
N THR A 15 -2.91 8.96 -0.58
CA THR A 15 -2.56 9.78 0.59
C THR A 15 -1.50 9.09 1.45
N ALA A 16 -1.67 7.80 1.72
CA ALA A 16 -0.73 7.00 2.51
C ALA A 16 0.65 6.91 1.83
N VAL A 17 0.69 6.59 0.53
CA VAL A 17 1.94 6.51 -0.23
C VAL A 17 2.66 7.86 -0.26
N ARG A 18 1.95 8.96 -0.45
CA ARG A 18 2.57 10.30 -0.44
C ARG A 18 3.11 10.68 0.94
N LEU A 19 2.44 10.27 2.01
CA LEU A 19 2.89 10.52 3.38
C LEU A 19 4.20 9.79 3.66
N GLU A 20 4.27 8.49 3.39
CA GLU A 20 5.48 7.66 3.54
C GLU A 20 6.62 8.15 2.65
N ALA A 21 6.32 8.42 1.39
CA ALA A 21 7.28 8.96 0.43
C ALA A 21 7.89 10.30 0.90
N GLY A 22 7.09 11.14 1.56
CA GLY A 22 7.54 12.41 2.14
C GLY A 22 8.47 12.24 3.34
N GLN A 23 8.39 11.12 4.04
CA GLN A 23 9.19 10.84 5.25
C GLN A 23 10.50 10.13 4.92
N SER A 24 10.46 9.04 4.14
CA SER A 24 11.60 8.13 3.95
C SER A 24 12.01 7.96 2.48
N ARG A 25 11.19 8.38 1.52
CA ARG A 25 11.29 8.03 0.07
C ARG A 25 11.24 6.52 -0.23
N VAL A 26 11.09 5.70 0.80
CA VAL A 26 10.81 4.27 0.76
C VAL A 26 9.36 4.11 1.20
N VAL A 27 8.61 3.29 0.48
CA VAL A 27 7.20 2.99 0.77
C VAL A 27 7.08 1.52 1.11
N ASP A 28 6.58 1.20 2.31
CA ASP A 28 6.24 -0.16 2.70
C ASP A 28 4.94 -0.58 2.01
N VAL A 29 5.08 -1.43 1.00
CA VAL A 29 3.94 -1.85 0.19
C VAL A 29 2.94 -2.66 1.02
N PHE A 30 3.42 -3.54 1.89
CA PHE A 30 2.56 -4.42 2.66
C PHE A 30 1.99 -3.70 3.88
N GLY A 31 2.78 -2.90 4.58
CA GLY A 31 2.30 -2.08 5.69
C GLY A 31 1.19 -1.11 5.28
N VAL A 32 1.38 -0.38 4.17
CA VAL A 32 0.34 0.50 3.61
C VAL A 32 -0.88 -0.30 3.17
N ALA A 33 -0.69 -1.45 2.50
CA ALA A 33 -1.80 -2.26 2.05
C ALA A 33 -2.64 -2.82 3.20
N GLU A 34 -2.02 -3.25 4.30
CA GLU A 34 -2.72 -3.71 5.49
C GLU A 34 -3.50 -2.59 6.18
N ASP A 35 -2.90 -1.41 6.30
CA ASP A 35 -3.54 -0.24 6.89
C ASP A 35 -4.80 0.17 6.11
N VAL A 36 -4.70 0.20 4.77
CA VAL A 36 -5.86 0.43 3.89
C VAL A 36 -6.87 -0.71 4.01
N GLN A 37 -6.44 -1.98 3.98
CA GLN A 37 -7.37 -3.11 4.06
C GLN A 37 -8.20 -3.08 5.36
N ARG A 38 -7.58 -2.71 6.50
CA ARG A 38 -8.29 -2.56 7.78
C ARG A 38 -9.35 -1.46 7.73
N ARG A 39 -9.07 -0.34 7.04
CA ARG A 39 -10.03 0.77 6.85
C ARG A 39 -11.21 0.42 5.93
N PHE A 40 -11.01 -0.52 5.01
CA PHE A 40 -11.98 -0.92 3.99
C PHE A 40 -12.32 -2.42 4.07
N ILE A 41 -12.36 -2.98 5.28
CA ILE A 41 -12.59 -4.41 5.51
C ILE A 41 -13.92 -4.87 4.88
N ASP A 42 -14.92 -3.99 4.85
CA ASP A 42 -16.25 -4.23 4.26
C ASP A 42 -16.22 -4.42 2.74
N GLU A 43 -15.19 -3.94 2.04
CA GLU A 43 -15.06 -4.09 0.59
C GLU A 43 -14.51 -5.47 0.17
N ASN A 44 -14.04 -6.27 1.14
CA ASN A 44 -13.53 -7.63 0.95
C ASN A 44 -12.49 -7.75 -0.20
N VAL A 45 -11.65 -6.72 -0.33
CA VAL A 45 -10.58 -6.67 -1.33
C VAL A 45 -9.37 -7.44 -0.83
N ALA A 46 -8.79 -8.28 -1.69
CA ALA A 46 -7.60 -9.04 -1.35
C ALA A 46 -6.39 -8.11 -1.10
N LEU A 47 -5.56 -8.49 -0.13
CA LEU A 47 -4.40 -7.69 0.24
C LEU A 47 -3.43 -7.53 -0.94
N GLU A 48 -3.31 -8.57 -1.79
CA GLU A 48 -2.44 -8.52 -2.97
C GLU A 48 -2.88 -7.46 -3.99
N ASP A 49 -4.18 -7.23 -4.15
CA ASP A 49 -4.71 -6.22 -5.07
C ASP A 49 -4.44 -4.80 -4.55
N ILE A 50 -4.56 -4.59 -3.24
CA ILE A 50 -4.21 -3.31 -2.60
C ILE A 50 -2.70 -3.08 -2.71
N ALA A 51 -1.89 -4.07 -2.38
CA ALA A 51 -0.42 -4.03 -2.50
C ALA A 51 0.02 -3.73 -3.94
N ALA A 52 -0.60 -4.35 -4.94
CA ALA A 52 -0.33 -4.06 -6.34
C ALA A 52 -0.62 -2.58 -6.70
N ALA A 53 -1.70 -2.01 -6.17
CA ALA A 53 -2.01 -0.60 -6.38
C ALA A 53 -1.01 0.33 -5.68
N VAL A 54 -0.65 0.03 -4.43
CA VAL A 54 0.37 0.74 -3.65
C VAL A 54 1.70 0.74 -4.40
N ALA A 55 2.19 -0.42 -4.81
CA ALA A 55 3.46 -0.57 -5.54
C ALA A 55 3.45 0.22 -6.86
N ARG A 56 2.35 0.16 -7.62
CA ARG A 56 2.22 0.93 -8.87
C ARG A 56 2.26 2.43 -8.62
N LEU A 57 1.64 2.91 -7.55
CA LEU A 57 1.56 4.34 -7.24
C LEU A 57 2.89 4.89 -6.70
N ALA A 58 3.56 4.12 -5.85
CA ALA A 58 4.90 4.43 -5.35
C ALA A 58 5.92 4.43 -6.50
N THR A 59 5.85 3.46 -7.43
CA THR A 59 6.69 3.44 -8.64
C THR A 59 6.47 4.68 -9.50
N GLN A 60 5.20 5.08 -9.72
CA GLN A 60 4.87 6.30 -10.48
C GLN A 60 5.36 7.59 -9.80
N SER A 61 5.48 7.56 -8.47
CA SER A 61 5.98 8.68 -7.67
C SER A 61 7.51 8.72 -7.58
N GLY A 62 8.20 7.72 -8.14
CA GLY A 62 9.67 7.61 -8.08
C GLY A 62 10.20 7.16 -6.72
N CYS A 63 9.36 6.54 -5.89
CA CYS A 63 9.74 6.04 -4.57
C CYS A 63 10.36 4.64 -4.67
N ALA A 64 11.28 4.34 -3.76
CA ALA A 64 11.75 2.98 -3.57
C ALA A 64 10.65 2.15 -2.88
N LEU A 65 10.55 0.87 -3.24
CA LEU A 65 9.57 -0.04 -2.66
C LEU A 65 10.26 -0.91 -1.61
N GLU A 66 9.69 -0.95 -0.41
CA GLU A 66 9.98 -1.98 0.58
C GLU A 66 8.91 -3.06 0.46
N LEU A 67 9.37 -4.30 0.25
CA LEU A 67 8.54 -5.49 0.09
C LEU A 67 8.71 -6.45 1.27
N ASP A 68 9.49 -6.06 2.27
CA ASP A 68 9.71 -6.87 3.45
C ASP A 68 8.43 -6.88 4.29
N ARG A 69 7.88 -8.07 4.58
CA ARG A 69 6.71 -8.21 5.45
C ARG A 69 7.12 -8.13 6.92
N GLY A 70 7.98 -7.17 7.29
CA GLY A 70 8.50 -7.03 8.65
C GLY A 70 8.70 -8.37 9.33
N GLU A 71 9.43 -9.29 8.68
CA GLU A 71 9.81 -10.53 9.35
C GLU A 71 10.94 -10.16 10.31
N LEU A 72 10.58 -9.53 11.44
CA LEU A 72 11.46 -9.38 12.58
C LEU A 72 11.71 -10.79 13.15
N SER A 73 12.60 -11.51 12.47
CA SER A 73 13.39 -12.57 13.04
C SER A 73 14.35 -11.93 14.05
N GLU A 74 13.88 -11.73 15.28
CA GLU A 74 14.76 -11.45 16.42
C GLU A 74 14.42 -12.42 17.56
N VAL A 75 15.16 -13.55 17.53
CA VAL A 75 15.75 -14.37 18.61
C VAL A 75 15.05 -14.49 19.97
#